data_AF-A0A2H3ANE4-F1
#
_entry.id   AF-A0A2H3ANE4-F1
#
_cell.length_a   1.000
_cell.length_b   1.000
_cell.length_c   1.000
_cell.angle_alpha   90.00
_cell.angle_beta   90.00
_cell.angle_gamma   90.00
#
_symmetry.space_group_name_H-M   'P 1'
#
loop_
_entity.id
_entity.type
_entity.pdbx_description
1 polymer ?
#
loop_
_entity_poly.entity_id
_entity_poly.type
_entity_poly.pdbx_seq_one_letter_code
_entity_poly.pdbx_strand_id
1 'polypeptide(L)'
;MASPESPFRISIPEEKLKLLQQRLALATFPDELEGSGKKYGAPLKDIQRLVARWKDGFDWRAQEAALNAELPQFTRDIDVEDFGILNIHYVHKKSEVEGAVPLLFVHGWPGNFIEVRKILPLLTASSPEHPSFHVVALSLPGYGFSEASKKQNFRLAQYAEVAHKLMLALGYNEYVTQGGDFGNLVTRKIALVYGGKHSKAWHTNMPTGRAPTMYEPILYLRHLLTPYTAAEKAGFARSEWFRTQGSGYMAEHSTQPQTVGYSLADSPVGLLAWIYEKLVNWTDAYPWNDDEVLTWISIYLFSRSGPTASIRVYFEVWSSSDIAVMGEKSALPHGVSFFPKELMSVPRLWTRTTGNVVFESEHSSGGHFAAHEKPQELVDDLRKMFGKGGPAFGVVPGKTGYQ
;
A
#
# COMPACT_ATOMS: atom_id res chain seq x y z
N MET A 1 22.49 19.40 5.48
CA MET A 1 21.19 20.09 5.44
C MET A 1 20.26 19.28 4.56
N ALA A 2 19.02 19.03 4.98
CA ALA A 2 18.08 18.30 4.13
C ALA A 2 17.81 19.11 2.85
N SER A 3 17.81 18.45 1.68
CA SER A 3 17.46 19.07 0.38
C SER A 3 16.10 19.77 0.47
N PRO A 4 15.84 20.90 -0.20
CA PRO A 4 14.52 21.55 -0.14
C PRO A 4 13.42 20.67 -0.75
N GLU A 5 12.19 20.77 -0.23
CA GLU A 5 11.00 20.21 -0.86
C GLU A 5 10.82 20.84 -2.25
N SER A 6 10.66 20.01 -3.29
CA SER A 6 10.48 20.46 -4.68
C SER A 6 9.09 20.08 -5.18
N PRO A 7 8.23 21.04 -5.59
CA PRO A 7 6.95 20.72 -6.20
C PRO A 7 7.12 19.81 -7.41
N PHE A 8 6.26 18.81 -7.50
CA PHE A 8 6.25 17.84 -8.60
C PHE A 8 4.93 17.90 -9.35
N ARG A 9 5.02 17.81 -10.68
CA ARG A 9 3.87 17.70 -11.56
C ARG A 9 4.10 16.55 -12.52
N ILE A 10 3.14 15.63 -12.61
CA ILE A 10 3.14 14.57 -13.60
C ILE A 10 3.07 15.23 -14.98
N SER A 11 4.05 14.92 -15.84
CA SER A 11 4.13 15.42 -17.20
C SER A 11 4.78 14.36 -18.08
N ILE A 12 3.95 13.45 -18.58
CA ILE A 12 4.40 12.33 -19.41
C ILE A 12 4.68 12.85 -20.83
N PRO A 13 5.89 12.64 -21.40
CA PRO A 13 6.20 13.10 -22.74
C PRO A 13 5.27 12.51 -23.80
N GLU A 14 4.95 13.29 -24.82
CA GLU A 14 4.06 12.87 -25.90
C GLU A 14 4.61 11.66 -26.67
N GLU A 15 5.94 11.51 -26.77
CA GLU A 15 6.53 10.31 -27.39
C GLU A 15 6.18 9.02 -26.63
N LYS A 16 6.04 9.06 -25.30
CA LYS A 16 5.66 7.87 -24.52
C LYS A 16 4.21 7.48 -24.75
N LEU A 17 3.31 8.46 -24.92
CA LEU A 17 1.91 8.21 -25.24
C LEU A 17 1.75 7.63 -26.65
N LYS A 18 2.48 8.18 -27.63
CA LYS A 18 2.51 7.64 -29.00
C LYS A 18 3.05 6.21 -29.06
N LEU A 19 4.13 5.93 -28.32
CA LEU A 19 4.69 4.58 -28.22
C LEU A 19 3.70 3.59 -27.60
N LEU A 20 2.99 4.01 -26.54
CA LEU A 20 1.92 3.20 -25.96
C LEU A 20 0.86 2.85 -27.02
N GLN A 21 0.36 3.85 -27.77
CA GLN A 21 -0.65 3.61 -28.82
C GLN A 21 -0.15 2.63 -29.90
N GLN A 22 1.11 2.75 -30.32
CA GLN A 22 1.71 1.79 -31.26
C GLN A 22 1.75 0.37 -30.69
N ARG A 23 2.16 0.20 -29.42
CA ARG A 23 2.22 -1.11 -28.77
C ARG A 23 0.84 -1.74 -28.57
N LEU A 24 -0.18 -0.94 -28.23
CA LEU A 24 -1.56 -1.42 -28.13
C LEU A 24 -2.11 -1.85 -29.49
N ALA A 25 -1.81 -1.11 -30.56
CA ALA A 25 -2.28 -1.44 -31.92
C ALA A 25 -1.66 -2.73 -32.48
N LEU A 26 -0.47 -3.10 -32.03
CA LEU A 26 0.26 -4.31 -32.44
C LEU A 26 0.10 -5.47 -31.45
N ALA A 27 -0.76 -5.35 -30.44
CA ALA A 27 -0.91 -6.37 -29.42
C ALA A 27 -1.50 -7.66 -29.99
N THR A 28 -0.84 -8.78 -29.70
CA THR A 28 -1.37 -10.13 -29.95
C THR A 28 -1.92 -10.69 -28.65
N PHE A 29 -3.18 -11.14 -28.67
CA PHE A 29 -3.84 -11.75 -27.52
C PHE A 29 -3.67 -13.28 -27.52
N PRO A 30 -3.58 -13.92 -26.34
CA PRO A 30 -3.66 -15.38 -26.24
C PRO A 30 -5.09 -15.86 -26.51
N ASP A 31 -5.26 -17.18 -26.67
CA ASP A 31 -6.56 -17.84 -26.61
C ASP A 31 -7.05 -17.97 -25.15
N GLU A 32 -8.31 -18.40 -24.97
CA GLU A 32 -8.91 -18.63 -23.66
C GLU A 32 -9.73 -19.92 -23.69
N LEU A 33 -9.55 -20.77 -22.66
CA LEU A 33 -10.32 -22.01 -22.52
C LEU A 33 -11.79 -21.70 -22.18
N GLU A 34 -12.71 -22.35 -22.88
CA GLU A 34 -14.15 -22.20 -22.64
C GLU A 34 -14.51 -22.53 -21.19
N GLY A 35 -15.28 -21.66 -20.53
CA GLY A 35 -15.75 -21.86 -19.15
C GLY A 35 -14.69 -21.65 -18.05
N SER A 36 -13.46 -21.23 -18.39
CA SER A 36 -12.41 -20.95 -17.40
C SER A 36 -12.73 -19.76 -16.49
N GLY A 37 -13.43 -18.75 -17.02
CA GLY A 37 -13.80 -17.54 -16.29
C GLY A 37 -12.56 -16.89 -15.63
N LYS A 38 -12.68 -16.48 -14.37
CA LYS A 38 -11.56 -15.88 -13.61
C LYS A 38 -10.60 -16.91 -12.99
N LYS A 39 -10.87 -18.20 -13.12
CA LYS A 39 -10.07 -19.25 -12.43
C LYS A 39 -8.62 -19.31 -12.93
N TYR A 40 -8.38 -18.89 -14.17
CA TYR A 40 -7.08 -18.97 -14.85
C TYR A 40 -6.38 -17.60 -14.93
N GLY A 41 -6.95 -16.56 -14.31
CA GLY A 41 -6.41 -15.20 -14.30
C GLY A 41 -7.39 -14.18 -14.87
N ALA A 42 -6.84 -13.12 -15.46
CA ALA A 42 -7.63 -12.06 -16.08
C ALA A 42 -8.37 -12.59 -17.33
N PRO A 43 -9.70 -12.47 -17.42
CA PRO A 43 -10.44 -12.95 -18.59
C PRO A 43 -10.04 -12.22 -19.87
N LEU A 44 -9.87 -12.96 -20.97
CA LEU A 44 -9.47 -12.42 -22.27
C LEU A 44 -10.40 -11.28 -22.71
N LYS A 45 -11.72 -11.48 -22.57
CA LYS A 45 -12.73 -10.47 -22.90
C LYS A 45 -12.55 -9.15 -22.14
N ASP A 46 -12.10 -9.22 -20.88
CA ASP A 46 -11.90 -8.03 -20.04
C ASP A 46 -10.65 -7.29 -20.49
N ILE A 47 -9.57 -8.02 -20.78
CA ILE A 47 -8.33 -7.43 -21.30
C ILE A 47 -8.55 -6.82 -22.69
N GLN A 48 -9.26 -7.50 -23.60
CA GLN A 48 -9.60 -6.94 -24.91
C GLN A 48 -10.42 -5.66 -24.81
N ARG A 49 -11.44 -5.65 -23.93
CA ARG A 49 -12.25 -4.46 -23.65
C ARG A 49 -11.41 -3.30 -23.12
N LEU A 50 -10.54 -3.56 -22.14
CA LEU A 50 -9.66 -2.55 -21.56
C LEU A 50 -8.63 -2.04 -22.57
N VAL A 51 -8.06 -2.90 -23.41
CA VAL A 51 -7.15 -2.49 -24.49
C VAL A 51 -7.87 -1.64 -25.54
N ALA A 52 -9.09 -2.02 -25.94
CA ALA A 52 -9.90 -1.21 -26.85
C ALA A 52 -10.21 0.17 -26.25
N ARG A 53 -10.60 0.22 -24.96
CA ARG A 53 -10.78 1.49 -24.25
C ARG A 53 -9.49 2.30 -24.20
N TRP A 54 -8.35 1.66 -23.91
CA TRP A 54 -7.05 2.32 -23.79
C TRP A 54 -6.57 2.93 -25.11
N LYS A 55 -6.86 2.25 -26.22
CA LYS A 55 -6.52 2.70 -27.56
C LYS A 55 -7.41 3.83 -28.06
N ASP A 56 -8.73 3.65 -27.94
CA ASP A 56 -9.68 4.46 -28.70
C ASP A 56 -10.46 5.49 -27.86
N GLY A 57 -10.32 5.50 -26.53
CA GLY A 57 -11.10 6.43 -25.70
C GLY A 57 -10.52 6.85 -24.35
N PHE A 58 -9.43 6.24 -23.88
CA PHE A 58 -8.76 6.65 -22.65
C PHE A 58 -7.91 7.89 -22.89
N ASP A 59 -8.22 8.96 -22.16
CA ASP A 59 -7.46 10.22 -22.20
C ASP A 59 -6.51 10.32 -21.01
N TRP A 60 -5.24 9.96 -21.22
CA TRP A 60 -4.21 10.13 -20.18
C TRP A 60 -4.05 11.58 -19.73
N ARG A 61 -4.21 12.58 -20.62
CA ARG A 61 -4.01 13.99 -20.26
C ARG A 61 -5.08 14.47 -19.29
N ALA A 62 -6.32 13.99 -19.44
CA ALA A 62 -7.38 14.25 -18.47
C ALA A 62 -7.05 13.65 -17.10
N GLN A 63 -6.58 12.40 -17.04
CA GLN A 63 -6.21 11.74 -15.78
C GLN A 63 -4.99 12.40 -15.13
N GLU A 64 -3.98 12.74 -15.92
CA GLU A 64 -2.79 13.48 -15.49
C GLU A 64 -3.15 14.85 -14.93
N ALA A 65 -4.06 15.59 -15.57
CA ALA A 65 -4.54 16.87 -15.07
C ALA A 65 -5.30 16.73 -13.75
N ALA A 66 -6.18 15.72 -13.64
CA ALA A 66 -6.93 15.45 -12.41
C ALA A 66 -6.00 15.09 -11.24
N LEU A 67 -5.05 14.17 -11.44
CA LEU A 67 -4.08 13.80 -10.42
C LEU A 67 -3.23 14.99 -9.96
N ASN A 68 -2.78 15.83 -10.89
CA ASN A 68 -2.02 17.05 -10.57
C ASN A 68 -2.85 18.11 -9.83
N ALA A 69 -4.17 18.17 -10.07
CA ALA A 69 -5.05 19.12 -9.41
C ALA A 69 -5.44 18.68 -7.99
N GLU A 70 -5.67 17.37 -7.82
CA GLU A 70 -6.18 16.82 -6.57
C GLU A 70 -5.08 16.47 -5.56
N LEU A 71 -3.89 16.10 -6.04
CA LEU A 71 -2.79 15.64 -5.21
C LEU A 71 -1.64 16.66 -5.18
N PRO A 72 -1.35 17.27 -4.02
CA PRO A 72 -0.16 18.10 -3.84
C PRO A 72 1.09 17.21 -3.80
N GLN A 73 1.77 17.10 -4.94
CA GLN A 73 2.89 16.19 -5.15
C GLN A 73 4.22 16.93 -5.06
N PHE A 74 5.21 16.24 -4.52
CA PHE A 74 6.56 16.75 -4.31
C PHE A 74 7.60 15.67 -4.55
N THR A 75 8.83 16.09 -4.79
CA THR A 75 10.01 15.23 -4.70
C THR A 75 11.01 15.79 -3.70
N ARG A 76 11.85 14.89 -3.17
CA ARG A 76 12.95 15.24 -2.27
C ARG A 76 14.08 14.24 -2.34
N ASP A 77 15.30 14.74 -2.29
CA ASP A 77 16.50 13.91 -2.21
C ASP A 77 16.70 13.40 -0.79
N ILE A 78 16.69 12.08 -0.62
CA ILE A 78 16.90 11.39 0.65
C ILE A 78 18.20 10.59 0.55
N ASP A 79 19.16 10.91 1.41
CA ASP A 79 20.39 10.15 1.54
C ASP A 79 20.13 8.87 2.33
N VAL A 80 20.37 7.71 1.72
CA VAL A 80 20.14 6.38 2.27
C VAL A 80 21.49 5.73 2.54
N GLU A 81 21.69 5.26 3.77
CA GLU A 81 22.94 4.64 4.21
C GLU A 81 23.36 3.52 3.25
N ASP A 82 24.59 3.55 2.76
CA ASP A 82 25.16 2.63 1.74
C ASP A 82 24.53 2.65 0.33
N PHE A 83 23.41 3.32 0.11
CA PHE A 83 22.72 3.41 -1.17
C PHE A 83 22.84 4.78 -1.84
N GLY A 84 23.29 5.79 -1.10
CA GLY A 84 23.44 7.16 -1.56
C GLY A 84 22.09 7.87 -1.66
N ILE A 85 22.04 8.93 -2.46
CA ILE A 85 20.86 9.77 -2.58
C ILE A 85 19.85 9.15 -3.55
N LEU A 86 18.60 9.04 -3.11
CA LEU A 86 17.44 8.74 -3.94
C LEU A 86 16.49 9.94 -3.97
N ASN A 87 16.04 10.33 -5.17
CA ASN A 87 14.96 11.31 -5.31
C ASN A 87 13.60 10.62 -5.13
N ILE A 88 12.91 10.96 -4.04
CA ILE A 88 11.67 10.30 -3.60
C ILE A 88 10.48 11.20 -3.89
N HIS A 89 9.48 10.64 -4.58
CA HIS A 89 8.19 11.25 -4.82
C HIS A 89 7.22 10.96 -3.67
N TYR A 90 6.39 11.94 -3.31
CA TYR A 90 5.35 11.81 -2.30
C TYR A 90 4.23 12.83 -2.50
N VAL A 91 3.05 12.49 -2.00
CA VAL A 91 1.94 13.44 -1.81
C VAL A 91 2.04 14.00 -0.40
N HIS A 92 1.91 15.32 -0.23
CA HIS A 92 1.94 15.98 1.07
C HIS A 92 0.81 17.01 1.19
N LYS A 93 -0.21 16.68 1.98
CA LYS A 93 -1.31 17.60 2.29
C LYS A 93 -1.33 17.91 3.78
N LYS A 94 -1.04 19.16 4.12
CA LYS A 94 -1.25 19.66 5.48
C LYS A 94 -2.75 19.96 5.69
N SER A 95 -3.30 19.49 6.81
CA SER A 95 -4.53 20.04 7.36
C SER A 95 -4.36 21.51 7.74
N GLU A 96 -5.47 22.25 7.75
CA GLU A 96 -5.55 23.62 8.27
C GLU A 96 -5.52 23.67 9.80
N VAL A 97 -5.72 22.53 10.48
CA VAL A 97 -5.59 22.42 11.93
C VAL A 97 -4.10 22.36 12.32
N GLU A 98 -3.61 23.35 13.06
CA GLU A 98 -2.20 23.41 13.50
C GLU A 98 -1.80 22.21 14.38
N GLY A 99 -2.75 21.73 15.19
CA GLY A 99 -2.63 20.54 16.02
C GLY A 99 -2.79 19.21 15.28
N ALA A 100 -2.90 19.19 13.94
CA ALA A 100 -3.13 17.96 13.18
C ALA A 100 -2.02 16.91 13.39
N VAL A 101 -2.43 15.63 13.49
CA VAL A 101 -1.51 14.52 13.73
C VAL A 101 -0.69 14.23 12.46
N PRO A 102 0.65 14.25 12.50
CA PRO A 102 1.45 13.85 11.34
C PRO A 102 1.29 12.36 11.05
N LEU A 103 0.77 12.02 9.88
CA LEU A 103 0.51 10.65 9.45
C LEU A 103 1.27 10.32 8.16
N LEU A 104 2.08 9.28 8.22
CA LEU A 104 2.74 8.66 7.08
C LEU A 104 1.88 7.51 6.54
N PHE A 105 1.34 7.67 5.34
CA PHE A 105 0.64 6.62 4.59
C PHE A 105 1.61 5.87 3.69
N VAL A 106 1.60 4.54 3.77
CA VAL A 106 2.49 3.67 2.98
C VAL A 106 1.65 2.66 2.20
N HIS A 107 1.69 2.76 0.88
CA HIS A 107 1.04 1.80 -0.03
C HIS A 107 1.87 0.51 -0.19
N GLY A 108 1.36 -0.45 -0.97
CA GLY A 108 2.09 -1.67 -1.32
C GLY A 108 2.12 -1.96 -2.82
N TRP A 109 2.04 -3.24 -3.21
CA TRP A 109 2.00 -3.73 -4.58
C TRP A 109 0.72 -4.57 -4.82
N PRO A 110 0.03 -4.44 -5.97
CA PRO A 110 0.32 -3.53 -7.08
C PRO A 110 -0.28 -2.14 -6.80
N GLY A 111 -0.21 -1.70 -5.56
CA GLY A 111 -0.52 -0.36 -5.10
C GLY A 111 0.41 0.75 -5.55
N ASN A 112 -0.06 1.98 -5.47
CA ASN A 112 0.79 3.16 -5.65
C ASN A 112 0.20 4.37 -4.92
N PHE A 113 0.88 5.51 -4.99
CA PHE A 113 0.49 6.72 -4.25
C PHE A 113 -0.96 7.18 -4.49
N ILE A 114 -1.60 6.82 -5.60
CA ILE A 114 -2.99 7.19 -5.86
C ILE A 114 -3.98 6.53 -4.88
N GLU A 115 -3.59 5.50 -4.14
CA GLU A 115 -4.41 4.91 -3.08
C GLU A 115 -4.79 5.92 -1.98
N VAL A 116 -3.95 6.93 -1.73
CA VAL A 116 -4.27 7.97 -0.76
C VAL A 116 -5.38 8.90 -1.25
N ARG A 117 -5.64 8.96 -2.56
CA ARG A 117 -6.45 10.01 -3.20
C ARG A 117 -7.83 10.17 -2.57
N LYS A 118 -8.53 9.06 -2.31
CA LYS A 118 -9.90 9.07 -1.76
C LYS A 118 -9.95 9.37 -0.25
N ILE A 119 -8.90 9.03 0.50
CA ILE A 119 -8.83 9.27 1.95
C ILE A 119 -8.22 10.62 2.32
N LEU A 120 -7.42 11.22 1.42
CA LEU A 120 -6.71 12.47 1.66
C LEU A 120 -7.62 13.64 2.11
N PRO A 121 -8.75 13.94 1.42
CA PRO A 121 -9.65 15.01 1.89
C PRO A 121 -10.31 14.66 3.23
N LEU A 122 -10.63 13.39 3.48
CA LEU A 122 -11.25 12.97 4.74
C LEU A 122 -10.29 13.10 5.93
N LEU A 123 -9.03 12.70 5.77
CA LEU A 123 -8.01 12.78 6.82
C LEU A 123 -7.61 14.22 7.15
N THR A 124 -7.62 15.12 6.16
CA THR A 124 -7.13 16.48 6.33
C THR A 124 -8.22 17.48 6.74
N ALA A 125 -9.51 17.10 6.61
CA ALA A 125 -10.65 17.94 6.98
C ALA A 125 -10.64 18.31 8.47
N SER A 126 -10.85 19.59 8.76
CA SER A 126 -11.05 20.13 10.12
C SER A 126 -12.43 19.76 10.65
N SER A 127 -12.52 19.29 11.89
CA SER A 127 -13.78 19.02 12.57
C SER A 127 -13.60 19.04 14.09
N PRO A 128 -14.61 19.50 14.86
CA PRO A 128 -14.60 19.35 16.32
C PRO A 128 -14.86 17.91 16.78
N GLU A 129 -15.40 17.04 15.91
CA GLU A 129 -15.88 15.69 16.26
C GLU A 129 -14.81 14.61 16.06
N HIS A 130 -13.82 14.84 15.21
CA HIS A 130 -12.79 13.86 14.88
C HIS A 130 -11.44 14.55 14.65
N PRO A 131 -10.31 13.84 14.88
CA PRO A 131 -9.00 14.42 14.65
C PRO A 131 -8.74 14.64 13.14
N SER A 132 -7.97 15.66 12.82
CA SER A 132 -7.37 15.90 11.51
C SER A 132 -5.91 15.46 11.48
N PHE A 133 -5.41 15.19 10.28
CA PHE A 133 -4.06 14.70 10.04
C PHE A 133 -3.32 15.58 9.03
N HIS A 134 -2.02 15.81 9.23
CA HIS A 134 -1.13 16.16 8.13
C HIS A 134 -0.71 14.86 7.46
N VAL A 135 -1.01 14.69 6.17
CA VAL A 135 -0.81 13.41 5.48
C VAL A 135 0.38 13.50 4.54
N VAL A 136 1.32 12.57 4.71
CA VAL A 136 2.43 12.31 3.80
C VAL A 136 2.25 10.90 3.24
N ALA A 137 2.06 10.77 1.93
CA ALA A 137 1.96 9.47 1.25
C ALA A 137 3.15 9.31 0.31
N LEU A 138 4.16 8.54 0.71
CA LEU A 138 5.32 8.31 -0.15
C LEU A 138 4.97 7.37 -1.30
N SER A 139 5.55 7.62 -2.47
CA SER A 139 5.81 6.54 -3.42
C SER A 139 7.03 5.78 -2.93
N LEU A 140 6.86 4.49 -2.63
CA LEU A 140 7.97 3.62 -2.25
C LEU A 140 9.12 3.73 -3.27
N PRO A 141 10.40 3.66 -2.87
CA PRO A 141 11.52 3.52 -3.80
C PRO A 141 11.24 2.50 -4.92
N GLY A 142 11.40 2.93 -6.17
CA GLY A 142 11.06 2.12 -7.36
C GLY A 142 9.59 2.06 -7.76
N TYR A 143 8.70 2.79 -7.09
CA TYR A 143 7.28 2.91 -7.42
C TYR A 143 6.97 4.33 -7.89
N GLY A 144 5.98 4.45 -8.80
CA GLY A 144 5.51 5.73 -9.31
C GLY A 144 6.67 6.61 -9.80
N PHE A 145 6.81 7.81 -9.22
CA PHE A 145 7.83 8.77 -9.64
C PHE A 145 9.08 8.81 -8.73
N SER A 146 9.18 7.91 -7.74
CA SER A 146 10.38 7.73 -6.92
C SER A 146 11.48 6.99 -7.69
N GLU A 147 12.73 7.34 -7.40
CA GLU A 147 13.87 6.54 -7.86
C GLU A 147 13.92 5.18 -7.19
N ALA A 148 14.42 4.19 -7.93
CA ALA A 148 14.82 2.90 -7.40
C ALA A 148 16.31 2.91 -7.03
N SER A 149 16.69 2.05 -6.09
CA SER A 149 18.10 1.70 -5.88
C SER A 149 18.70 1.09 -7.15
N LYS A 150 19.94 1.47 -7.46
CA LYS A 150 20.77 0.84 -8.50
C LYS A 150 21.61 -0.33 -7.96
N LYS A 151 21.59 -0.55 -6.65
CA LYS A 151 22.33 -1.61 -5.95
C LYS A 151 21.37 -2.68 -5.42
N GLN A 152 21.86 -3.92 -5.36
CA GLN A 152 21.17 -5.03 -4.69
C GLN A 152 21.11 -4.81 -3.18
N ASN A 153 20.32 -5.61 -2.48
CA ASN A 153 20.12 -5.57 -1.02
C ASN A 153 19.40 -4.31 -0.52
N PHE A 154 18.62 -3.64 -1.38
CA PHE A 154 17.71 -2.60 -0.93
C PHE A 154 16.46 -3.24 -0.32
N ARG A 155 16.53 -3.53 0.98
CA ARG A 155 15.55 -4.35 1.71
C ARG A 155 14.65 -3.49 2.60
N LEU A 156 13.86 -4.13 3.45
CA LEU A 156 12.82 -3.47 4.24
C LEU A 156 13.38 -2.39 5.16
N ALA A 157 14.59 -2.59 5.69
CA ALA A 157 15.31 -1.59 6.47
C ALA A 157 15.49 -0.27 5.71
N GLN A 158 15.91 -0.33 4.43
CA GLN A 158 16.09 0.86 3.60
C GLN A 158 14.77 1.54 3.24
N TYR A 159 13.70 0.76 2.99
CA TYR A 159 12.37 1.34 2.80
C TYR A 159 11.89 2.11 4.05
N ALA A 160 12.08 1.54 5.23
CA ALA A 160 11.76 2.20 6.51
C ALA A 160 12.64 3.43 6.75
N GLU A 161 13.93 3.36 6.43
CA GLU A 161 14.88 4.46 6.54
C GLU A 161 14.48 5.64 5.63
N VAL A 162 14.17 5.38 4.36
CA VAL A 162 13.72 6.41 3.41
C VAL A 162 12.47 7.10 3.94
N ALA A 163 11.46 6.32 4.34
CA ALA A 163 10.20 6.85 4.81
C ALA A 163 10.37 7.67 6.11
N HIS A 164 11.21 7.19 7.04
CA HIS A 164 11.54 7.91 8.26
C HIS A 164 12.29 9.22 7.99
N LYS A 165 13.34 9.18 7.16
CA LYS A 165 14.13 10.36 6.79
C LYS A 165 13.30 11.39 6.05
N LEU A 166 12.34 10.97 5.23
CA LEU A 166 11.36 11.86 4.59
C LEU A 166 10.55 12.61 5.65
N MET A 167 9.99 11.92 6.64
CA MET A 167 9.22 12.56 7.73
C MET A 167 10.06 13.56 8.52
N LEU A 168 11.31 13.21 8.87
CA LEU A 168 12.23 14.13 9.55
C LEU A 168 12.56 15.36 8.70
N ALA A 169 12.79 15.16 7.40
CA ALA A 169 13.10 16.26 6.47
C ALA A 169 11.93 17.23 6.28
N LEU A 170 10.70 16.76 6.48
CA LEU A 170 9.47 17.58 6.51
C LEU A 170 9.20 18.26 7.87
N GLY A 171 10.05 18.00 8.88
CA GLY A 171 9.93 18.56 10.22
C GLY A 171 9.05 17.75 11.17
N TYR A 172 8.53 16.60 10.74
CA TYR A 172 7.75 15.70 11.60
C TYR A 172 8.68 14.79 12.39
N ASN A 173 9.19 15.32 13.51
CA ASN A 173 10.06 14.57 14.43
C ASN A 173 9.30 13.45 15.16
N GLU A 174 8.00 13.59 15.36
CA GLU A 174 7.13 12.60 15.97
C GLU A 174 5.89 12.44 15.08
N TYR A 175 5.54 11.20 14.73
CA TYR A 175 4.48 10.91 13.77
C TYR A 175 3.86 9.53 14.01
N VAL A 176 2.75 9.28 13.34
CA VAL A 176 2.09 7.96 13.27
C VAL A 176 2.15 7.42 11.85
N THR A 177 1.97 6.10 11.69
CA THR A 177 2.00 5.47 10.37
C THR A 177 0.73 4.68 10.08
N GLN A 178 0.38 4.59 8.80
CA GLN A 178 -0.69 3.74 8.30
C GLN A 178 -0.19 2.97 7.07
N GLY A 179 -0.44 1.66 6.99
CA GLY A 179 -0.12 0.90 5.79
C GLY A 179 -0.74 -0.51 5.73
N GLY A 180 -1.12 -0.92 4.53
CA GLY A 180 -1.45 -2.31 4.15
C GLY A 180 -0.36 -2.90 3.25
N ASP A 181 -0.44 -4.19 2.91
CA ASP A 181 0.52 -4.87 2.02
C ASP A 181 2.01 -4.64 2.41
N PHE A 182 2.92 -4.26 1.49
CA PHE A 182 4.28 -3.85 1.86
C PHE A 182 4.31 -2.65 2.80
N GLY A 183 3.30 -1.79 2.77
CA GLY A 183 3.13 -0.72 3.74
C GLY A 183 3.00 -1.25 5.17
N ASN A 184 2.31 -2.37 5.40
CA ASN A 184 2.30 -3.03 6.72
C ASN A 184 3.72 -3.46 7.14
N LEU A 185 4.50 -4.04 6.24
CA LEU A 185 5.89 -4.41 6.52
C LEU A 185 6.76 -3.20 6.86
N VAL A 186 6.66 -2.14 6.04
CA VAL A 186 7.47 -0.92 6.21
C VAL A 186 7.08 -0.20 7.49
N THR A 187 5.79 0.00 7.75
CA THR A 187 5.30 0.68 8.96
C THR A 187 5.65 -0.10 10.22
N ARG A 188 5.60 -1.43 10.19
CA ARG A 188 6.06 -2.27 11.30
C ARG A 188 7.57 -2.16 11.51
N LYS A 189 8.38 -2.17 10.44
CA LYS A 189 9.83 -1.97 10.55
C LYS A 189 10.16 -0.59 11.13
N ILE A 190 9.43 0.46 10.72
CA ILE A 190 9.53 1.80 11.33
C ILE A 190 9.20 1.75 12.82
N ALA A 191 8.12 1.06 13.22
CA ALA A 191 7.74 0.94 14.63
C ALA A 191 8.79 0.19 15.48
N LEU A 192 9.50 -0.78 14.90
CA LEU A 192 10.55 -1.53 15.59
C LEU A 192 11.86 -0.75 15.71
N VAL A 193 12.25 -0.01 14.66
CA VAL A 193 13.55 0.67 14.59
C VAL A 193 13.48 2.10 15.13
N TYR A 194 12.39 2.81 14.87
CA TYR A 194 12.23 4.25 15.19
C TYR A 194 11.09 4.51 16.18
N GLY A 195 10.47 3.44 16.72
CA GLY A 195 9.39 3.52 17.69
C GLY A 195 9.79 4.17 19.01
N GLY A 196 8.81 4.78 19.69
CA GLY A 196 9.00 5.43 20.98
C GLY A 196 9.60 6.83 20.85
N LYS A 197 10.69 7.00 20.10
CA LYS A 197 11.29 8.32 19.85
C LYS A 197 10.57 9.08 18.75
N HIS A 198 10.42 8.48 17.56
CA HIS A 198 9.89 9.15 16.37
C HIS A 198 8.52 8.61 15.98
N SER A 199 8.41 7.31 15.70
CA SER A 199 7.11 6.69 15.46
C SER A 199 6.40 6.45 16.79
N LYS A 200 5.17 6.96 16.92
CA LYS A 200 4.42 6.96 18.19
C LYS A 200 3.29 5.94 18.24
N ALA A 201 2.73 5.60 17.09
CA ALA A 201 1.74 4.55 16.91
C ALA A 201 1.70 4.16 15.44
N TRP A 202 1.17 2.98 15.16
CA TRP A 202 0.96 2.53 13.78
C TRP A 202 -0.41 1.88 13.61
N HIS A 203 -0.96 1.94 12.41
CA HIS A 203 -2.22 1.32 12.04
C HIS A 203 -2.04 0.49 10.78
N THR A 204 -2.67 -0.69 10.72
CA THR A 204 -2.67 -1.51 9.51
C THR A 204 -4.05 -2.04 9.17
N ASN A 205 -4.33 -2.13 7.88
CA ASN A 205 -5.49 -2.83 7.32
C ASN A 205 -5.13 -4.23 6.78
N MET A 206 -3.95 -4.75 7.11
CA MET A 206 -3.49 -6.09 6.74
C MET A 206 -3.21 -6.90 8.02
N PRO A 207 -4.22 -7.55 8.61
CA PRO A 207 -4.06 -8.29 9.85
C PRO A 207 -3.02 -9.39 9.72
N THR A 208 -1.99 -9.35 10.57
CA THR A 208 -0.96 -10.39 10.67
C THR A 208 -0.86 -10.92 12.08
N GLY A 209 -0.39 -12.15 12.23
CA GLY A 209 -0.24 -12.82 13.51
C GLY A 209 -0.12 -14.32 13.34
N ARG A 210 0.36 -15.01 14.37
CA ARG A 210 0.40 -16.47 14.41
C ARG A 210 -0.53 -17.02 15.47
N ALA A 211 -0.82 -18.31 15.38
CA ALA A 211 -1.41 -19.02 16.50
C ALA A 211 -0.56 -18.79 17.76
N PRO A 212 -1.18 -18.38 18.89
CA PRO A 212 -0.49 -18.30 20.17
C PRO A 212 0.11 -19.66 20.52
N THR A 213 1.28 -19.65 21.18
CA THR A 213 1.97 -20.88 21.61
C THR A 213 2.01 -20.93 23.13
N MET A 214 2.46 -22.06 23.70
CA MET A 214 2.65 -22.18 25.16
C MET A 214 3.59 -21.12 25.78
N TYR A 215 4.41 -20.44 24.97
CA TYR A 215 5.23 -19.29 25.39
C TYR A 215 4.43 -17.99 25.58
N GLU A 216 3.15 -17.97 25.20
CA GLU A 216 2.17 -16.94 25.51
C GLU A 216 0.99 -17.54 26.31
N PRO A 217 1.20 -17.98 27.57
CA PRO A 217 0.28 -18.90 28.26
C PRO A 217 -1.16 -18.38 28.34
N ILE A 218 -1.35 -17.07 28.59
CA ILE A 218 -2.69 -16.46 28.66
C ILE A 218 -3.37 -16.46 27.29
N LEU A 219 -2.66 -16.08 26.23
CA LEU A 219 -3.21 -16.08 24.87
C LEU A 219 -3.45 -17.51 24.35
N TYR A 220 -2.57 -18.44 24.70
CA TYR A 220 -2.69 -19.85 24.34
C TYR A 220 -3.91 -20.52 24.98
N LEU A 221 -4.13 -20.32 26.27
CA LEU A 221 -5.33 -20.82 26.94
C LEU A 221 -6.60 -20.21 26.35
N ARG A 222 -6.62 -18.89 26.10
CA ARG A 222 -7.75 -18.24 25.41
C ARG A 222 -7.99 -18.84 24.03
N HIS A 223 -6.92 -19.12 23.28
CA HIS A 223 -7.00 -19.70 21.95
C HIS A 223 -7.60 -21.11 21.96
N LEU A 224 -7.21 -21.96 22.91
CA LEU A 224 -7.76 -23.30 23.04
C LEU A 224 -9.24 -23.31 23.45
N LEU A 225 -9.67 -22.32 24.24
CA LEU A 225 -11.02 -22.26 24.80
C LEU A 225 -12.01 -21.45 23.97
N THR A 226 -11.54 -20.64 23.02
CA THR A 226 -12.40 -19.76 22.21
C THR A 226 -12.60 -20.37 20.83
N PRO A 227 -13.82 -20.80 20.47
CA PRO A 227 -14.09 -21.30 19.12
C PRO A 227 -14.02 -20.16 18.10
N TYR A 228 -13.57 -20.47 16.88
CA TYR A 228 -13.54 -19.49 15.80
C TYR A 228 -14.95 -19.08 15.35
N THR A 229 -15.12 -17.78 15.13
CA THR A 229 -16.35 -17.22 14.57
C THR A 229 -16.54 -17.62 13.09
N ALA A 230 -17.73 -17.36 12.54
CA ALA A 230 -17.97 -17.56 11.12
C ALA A 230 -17.05 -16.68 10.24
N ALA A 231 -16.80 -15.44 10.65
CA ALA A 231 -15.90 -14.51 9.95
C ALA A 231 -14.45 -15.02 9.97
N GLU A 232 -13.97 -15.52 11.12
CA GLU A 232 -12.61 -16.08 11.22
C GLU A 232 -12.44 -17.35 10.37
N LYS A 233 -13.46 -18.23 10.32
CA LYS A 233 -13.46 -19.40 9.42
C LYS A 233 -13.44 -18.99 7.95
N ALA A 234 -14.20 -17.96 7.57
CA ALA A 234 -14.16 -17.39 6.22
C ALA A 234 -12.78 -16.79 5.90
N GLY A 235 -12.16 -16.12 6.88
CA GLY A 235 -10.80 -15.61 6.79
C GLY A 235 -9.76 -16.71 6.52
N PHE A 236 -9.84 -17.85 7.21
CA PHE A 236 -8.99 -19.00 6.92
C PHE A 236 -9.18 -19.54 5.50
N ALA A 237 -10.43 -19.69 5.04
CA ALA A 237 -10.72 -20.15 3.68
C ALA A 237 -10.16 -19.19 2.61
N ARG A 238 -10.25 -17.87 2.86
CA ARG A 238 -9.68 -16.84 1.99
C ARG A 238 -8.15 -16.90 1.96
N SER A 239 -7.51 -17.00 3.12
CA SER A 239 -6.06 -17.15 3.24
C SER A 239 -5.56 -18.42 2.54
N GLU A 240 -6.27 -19.53 2.66
CA GLU A 240 -5.92 -20.79 2.00
C GLU A 240 -6.08 -20.70 0.46
N TRP A 241 -7.15 -20.07 -0.01
CA TRP A 241 -7.28 -19.75 -1.44
C TRP A 241 -6.12 -18.90 -1.94
N PHE A 242 -5.74 -17.85 -1.20
CA PHE A 242 -4.63 -16.97 -1.61
C PHE A 242 -3.31 -17.75 -1.66
N ARG A 243 -3.02 -18.54 -0.62
CA ARG A 243 -1.80 -19.34 -0.52
C ARG A 243 -1.68 -20.40 -1.62
N THR A 244 -2.78 -20.98 -2.06
CA THR A 244 -2.77 -22.10 -3.02
C THR A 244 -3.02 -21.67 -4.45
N GLN A 245 -3.77 -20.59 -4.69
CA GLN A 245 -4.20 -20.15 -6.01
C GLN A 245 -3.80 -18.69 -6.32
N GLY A 246 -3.66 -17.83 -5.32
CA GLY A 246 -3.48 -16.38 -5.50
C GLY A 246 -2.03 -15.88 -5.47
N SER A 247 -1.08 -16.70 -5.00
CA SER A 247 0.30 -16.28 -4.70
C SER A 247 1.34 -16.63 -5.78
N GLY A 248 0.93 -17.11 -6.96
CA GLY A 248 1.87 -17.45 -8.05
C GLY A 248 2.73 -16.26 -8.49
N TYR A 249 2.15 -15.06 -8.52
CA TYR A 249 2.86 -13.82 -8.86
C TYR A 249 4.03 -13.55 -7.88
N MET A 250 3.80 -13.82 -6.58
CA MET A 250 4.77 -13.59 -5.51
C MET A 250 5.94 -14.54 -5.65
N ALA A 251 5.70 -15.81 -5.99
CA ALA A 251 6.77 -16.77 -6.25
C ALA A 251 7.68 -16.33 -7.40
N GLU A 252 7.10 -15.84 -8.50
CA GLU A 252 7.88 -15.31 -9.63
C GLU A 252 8.66 -14.04 -9.23
N HIS A 253 8.02 -13.09 -8.55
CA HIS A 253 8.67 -11.84 -8.13
C HIS A 253 9.78 -12.06 -7.08
N SER A 254 9.60 -13.03 -6.19
CA SER A 254 10.57 -13.35 -5.14
C SER A 254 11.77 -14.17 -5.63
N THR A 255 11.73 -14.70 -6.87
CA THR A 255 12.81 -15.56 -7.40
C THR A 255 13.45 -15.02 -8.66
N GLN A 256 12.65 -14.56 -9.63
CA GLN A 256 13.11 -14.16 -10.96
C GLN A 256 12.52 -12.82 -11.41
N PRO A 257 12.55 -11.75 -10.58
CA PRO A 257 11.88 -10.48 -10.91
C PRO A 257 12.41 -9.81 -12.18
N GLN A 258 13.70 -10.02 -12.51
CA GLN A 258 14.28 -9.47 -13.74
C GLN A 258 13.73 -10.18 -14.98
N THR A 259 13.42 -11.48 -14.90
CA THR A 259 12.90 -12.29 -16.01
C THR A 259 11.50 -11.85 -16.39
N VAL A 260 10.55 -11.89 -15.45
CA VAL A 260 9.19 -11.37 -15.69
C VAL A 260 9.19 -9.86 -15.97
N GLY A 261 10.19 -9.13 -15.45
CA GLY A 261 10.37 -7.71 -15.71
C GLY A 261 10.49 -7.35 -17.18
N TYR A 262 11.06 -8.22 -18.02
CA TYR A 262 11.15 -7.94 -19.47
C TYR A 262 9.77 -7.90 -20.12
N SER A 263 8.89 -8.86 -19.82
CA SER A 263 7.55 -8.90 -20.41
C SER A 263 6.66 -7.77 -19.87
N LEU A 264 6.77 -7.43 -18.58
CA LEU A 264 6.03 -6.34 -17.96
C LEU A 264 6.47 -4.95 -18.46
N ALA A 265 7.75 -4.77 -18.79
CA ALA A 265 8.25 -3.50 -19.33
C ALA A 265 8.02 -3.35 -20.84
N ASP A 266 8.02 -4.46 -21.59
CA ASP A 266 7.83 -4.44 -23.03
C ASP A 266 6.35 -4.31 -23.42
N SER A 267 5.49 -5.15 -22.83
CA SER A 267 4.08 -5.24 -23.24
C SER A 267 3.15 -4.49 -22.28
N PRO A 268 2.54 -3.36 -22.68
CA PRO A 268 1.52 -2.69 -21.85
C PRO A 268 0.29 -3.58 -21.63
N VAL A 269 -0.04 -4.46 -22.58
CA VAL A 269 -1.13 -5.44 -22.42
C VAL A 269 -0.76 -6.52 -21.40
N GLY A 270 0.49 -6.98 -21.42
CA GLY A 270 1.01 -7.91 -20.41
C GLY A 270 1.00 -7.30 -19.01
N LEU A 271 1.46 -6.05 -18.87
CA LEU A 271 1.41 -5.30 -17.61
C LEU A 271 -0.03 -5.09 -17.12
N LEU A 272 -0.93 -4.70 -18.02
CA LEU A 272 -2.36 -4.55 -17.73
C LEU A 272 -2.94 -5.85 -17.19
N ALA A 273 -2.76 -6.98 -17.90
CA ALA A 273 -3.29 -8.26 -17.47
C ALA A 273 -2.73 -8.70 -16.10
N TRP A 274 -1.42 -8.52 -15.89
CA TRP A 274 -0.73 -8.92 -14.67
C TRP A 274 -1.24 -8.18 -13.42
N ILE A 275 -1.51 -6.88 -13.54
CA ILE A 275 -2.00 -6.06 -12.42
C ILE A 275 -3.53 -6.11 -12.30
N TYR A 276 -4.26 -6.05 -13.42
CA TYR A 276 -5.73 -6.04 -13.43
C TYR A 276 -6.33 -7.25 -12.71
N GLU A 277 -5.72 -8.43 -12.90
CA GLU A 277 -6.13 -9.65 -12.20
C GLU A 277 -6.18 -9.44 -10.69
N LYS A 278 -5.20 -8.73 -10.13
CA LYS A 278 -5.10 -8.44 -8.70
C LYS A 278 -6.13 -7.40 -8.27
N LEU A 279 -6.28 -6.32 -9.04
CA LEU A 279 -7.31 -5.29 -8.78
C LEU A 279 -8.70 -5.93 -8.66
N VAL A 280 -9.03 -6.91 -9.51
CA VAL A 280 -10.32 -7.59 -9.48
C VAL A 280 -10.39 -8.67 -8.39
N ASN A 281 -9.38 -9.51 -8.23
CA ASN A 281 -9.45 -10.68 -7.34
C ASN A 281 -9.24 -10.33 -5.85
N TRP A 282 -8.57 -9.21 -5.57
CA TRP A 282 -8.20 -8.79 -4.21
C TRP A 282 -9.22 -7.84 -3.57
N THR A 283 -10.16 -7.34 -4.37
CA THR A 283 -11.25 -6.47 -3.90
C THR A 283 -12.51 -7.26 -3.56
N ASP A 284 -13.42 -6.64 -2.81
CA ASP A 284 -14.74 -7.16 -2.50
C ASP A 284 -15.76 -6.76 -3.57
N ALA A 285 -15.56 -7.32 -4.78
CA ALA A 285 -16.38 -7.00 -5.96
C ALA A 285 -16.47 -5.49 -6.25
N TYR A 286 -15.38 -4.75 -6.00
CA TYR A 286 -15.32 -3.32 -6.26
C TYR A 286 -15.61 -3.04 -7.75
N PRO A 287 -16.53 -2.10 -8.06
CA PRO A 287 -16.97 -1.84 -9.43
C PRO A 287 -15.95 -0.95 -10.16
N TRP A 288 -14.81 -1.53 -10.51
CA TRP A 288 -13.75 -0.84 -11.24
C TRP A 288 -14.27 -0.20 -12.53
N ASN A 289 -14.05 1.11 -12.68
CA ASN A 289 -14.21 1.79 -13.95
C ASN A 289 -12.98 1.52 -14.84
N ASP A 290 -13.17 1.45 -16.15
CA ASP A 290 -12.10 1.16 -17.10
C ASP A 290 -11.00 2.22 -17.05
N ASP A 291 -11.39 3.49 -17.04
CA ASP A 291 -10.41 4.59 -16.95
C ASP A 291 -9.69 4.61 -15.59
N GLU A 292 -10.33 4.11 -14.53
CA GLU A 292 -9.71 3.98 -13.21
C GLU A 292 -8.61 2.90 -13.24
N VAL A 293 -8.91 1.73 -13.82
CA VAL A 293 -7.92 0.66 -14.05
C VAL A 293 -6.78 1.17 -14.93
N LEU A 294 -7.09 1.78 -16.07
CA LEU A 294 -6.09 2.23 -17.03
C LEU A 294 -5.22 3.36 -16.46
N THR A 295 -5.77 4.23 -15.61
CA THR A 295 -4.98 5.21 -14.84
C THR A 295 -4.00 4.49 -13.92
N TRP A 296 -4.46 3.49 -13.18
CA TRP A 296 -3.64 2.70 -12.28
C TRP A 296 -2.48 2.02 -13.01
N ILE A 297 -2.75 1.39 -14.15
CA ILE A 297 -1.71 0.72 -14.96
C ILE A 297 -0.77 1.73 -15.60
N SER A 298 -1.28 2.87 -16.05
CA SER A 298 -0.48 3.93 -16.67
C SER A 298 0.55 4.51 -15.69
N ILE A 299 0.25 4.58 -14.39
CA ILE A 299 1.24 4.98 -13.37
C ILE A 299 2.40 3.99 -13.31
N TYR A 300 2.15 2.69 -13.42
CA TYR A 300 3.21 1.68 -13.49
C TYR A 300 4.00 1.79 -14.79
N LEU A 301 3.31 1.90 -15.92
CA LEU A 301 3.92 1.99 -17.24
C LEU A 301 4.84 3.22 -17.37
N PHE A 302 4.39 4.37 -16.87
CA PHE A 302 5.12 5.64 -16.97
C PHE A 302 5.96 5.96 -15.73
N SER A 303 6.06 5.02 -14.78
CA SER A 303 6.88 5.16 -13.58
C SER A 303 8.33 5.49 -13.92
N ARG A 304 9.00 6.24 -13.03
CA ARG A 304 10.37 6.73 -13.25
C ARG A 304 11.37 5.60 -13.48
N SER A 305 11.23 4.52 -12.72
CA SER A 305 12.13 3.36 -12.79
C SER A 305 11.54 2.17 -13.55
N GLY A 306 10.36 2.35 -14.17
CA GLY A 306 9.63 1.30 -14.86
C GLY A 306 8.97 0.27 -13.94
N PRO A 307 8.04 -0.54 -14.46
CA PRO A 307 7.26 -1.50 -13.67
C PRO A 307 8.14 -2.56 -12.99
N THR A 308 9.25 -2.95 -13.61
CA THR A 308 10.20 -3.95 -13.08
C THR A 308 10.80 -3.55 -11.74
N ALA A 309 11.03 -2.25 -11.51
CA ALA A 309 11.61 -1.79 -10.25
C ALA A 309 10.69 -2.11 -9.05
N SER A 310 9.37 -1.99 -9.24
CA SER A 310 8.37 -2.23 -8.19
C SER A 310 8.33 -3.67 -7.69
N ILE A 311 8.78 -4.64 -8.50
CA ILE A 311 8.69 -6.07 -8.15
C ILE A 311 10.00 -6.64 -7.59
N ARG A 312 11.12 -5.90 -7.67
CA ARG A 312 12.42 -6.35 -7.13
C ARG A 312 12.41 -6.47 -5.60
N VAL A 313 11.56 -5.69 -4.92
CA VAL A 313 11.42 -5.75 -3.46
C VAL A 313 11.06 -7.14 -2.96
N TYR A 314 10.27 -7.90 -3.73
CA TYR A 314 9.92 -9.28 -3.38
C TYR A 314 11.16 -10.16 -3.26
N PHE A 315 12.07 -10.11 -4.24
CA PHE A 315 13.32 -10.87 -4.18
C PHE A 315 14.19 -10.43 -3.01
N GLU A 316 14.37 -9.12 -2.82
CA GLU A 316 15.23 -8.59 -1.75
C GLU A 316 14.71 -8.93 -0.35
N VAL A 317 13.40 -8.89 -0.15
CA VAL A 317 12.77 -9.22 1.15
C VAL A 317 12.74 -10.74 1.40
N TRP A 318 12.40 -11.56 0.40
CA TRP A 318 12.30 -13.02 0.58
C TRP A 318 13.64 -13.77 0.53
N SER A 319 14.67 -13.21 -0.14
CA SER A 319 16.03 -13.78 -0.12
C SER A 319 16.81 -13.45 1.17
N SER A 320 16.20 -12.68 2.08
CA SER A 320 16.79 -12.25 3.34
C SER A 320 15.94 -12.69 4.53
N SER A 321 16.42 -12.38 5.75
CA SER A 321 15.67 -12.61 6.99
C SER A 321 14.59 -11.56 7.24
N ASP A 322 14.41 -10.57 6.35
CA ASP A 322 13.53 -9.42 6.61
C ASP A 322 12.06 -9.80 6.80
N ILE A 323 11.61 -10.89 6.19
CA ILE A 323 10.24 -11.40 6.38
C ILE A 323 9.96 -11.79 7.85
N ALA A 324 11.00 -12.06 8.65
CA ALA A 324 10.89 -12.35 10.08
C ALA A 324 10.26 -11.19 10.88
N VAL A 325 10.27 -9.96 10.34
CA VAL A 325 9.59 -8.80 10.92
C VAL A 325 8.11 -9.08 11.21
N MET A 326 7.45 -9.95 10.44
CA MET A 326 6.06 -10.35 10.65
C MET A 326 5.84 -11.10 11.98
N GLY A 327 6.90 -11.68 12.55
CA GLY A 327 6.89 -12.36 13.85
C GLY A 327 7.39 -11.51 15.02
N GLU A 328 7.99 -10.34 14.77
CA GLU A 328 8.60 -9.50 15.80
C GLU A 328 7.55 -8.66 16.55
N LYS A 329 7.62 -8.67 17.88
CA LYS A 329 6.66 -7.95 18.74
C LYS A 329 7.05 -6.47 18.85
N SER A 330 6.14 -5.56 18.51
CA SER A 330 6.31 -4.12 18.79
C SER A 330 5.60 -3.73 20.09
N ALA A 331 6.30 -3.01 20.97
CA ALA A 331 5.69 -2.41 22.17
C ALA A 331 4.86 -1.15 21.84
N LEU A 332 5.00 -0.62 20.63
CA LEU A 332 4.32 0.59 20.20
C LEU A 332 2.81 0.33 20.06
N PRO A 333 1.94 1.24 20.55
CA PRO A 333 0.50 1.11 20.37
C PRO A 333 0.14 0.95 18.89
N HIS A 334 -0.66 -0.05 18.56
CA HIS A 334 -1.10 -0.24 17.18
C HIS A 334 -2.53 -0.68 17.00
N GLY A 335 -3.08 -0.26 15.87
CA GLY A 335 -4.44 -0.55 15.44
C GLY A 335 -4.48 -1.54 14.28
N VAL A 336 -5.50 -2.39 14.25
CA VAL A 336 -5.73 -3.36 13.16
C VAL A 336 -7.17 -3.26 12.65
N SER A 337 -7.33 -3.06 11.35
CA SER A 337 -8.63 -3.10 10.67
C SER A 337 -8.78 -4.39 9.87
N PHE A 338 -9.89 -5.09 10.06
CA PHE A 338 -10.20 -6.37 9.42
C PHE A 338 -11.23 -6.16 8.32
N PHE A 339 -10.76 -6.19 7.07
CA PHE A 339 -11.61 -6.21 5.88
C PHE A 339 -11.81 -7.66 5.41
N PRO A 340 -13.04 -8.10 5.14
CA PRO A 340 -13.35 -9.52 4.96
C PRO A 340 -12.74 -10.17 3.72
N LYS A 341 -12.33 -9.39 2.70
CA LYS A 341 -11.71 -9.91 1.46
C LYS A 341 -10.20 -9.66 1.35
N GLU A 342 -9.55 -9.19 2.42
CA GLU A 342 -8.10 -9.16 2.53
C GLU A 342 -7.49 -10.55 2.19
N LEU A 343 -6.29 -10.56 1.62
CA LEU A 343 -5.59 -11.74 1.11
C LEU A 343 -5.21 -12.71 2.22
N MET A 344 -4.68 -12.15 3.31
CA MET A 344 -4.35 -12.88 4.51
C MET A 344 -5.21 -12.34 5.65
N SER A 345 -6.11 -13.18 6.14
CA SER A 345 -6.95 -12.89 7.28
C SER A 345 -6.69 -13.92 8.36
N VAL A 346 -6.29 -13.43 9.53
CA VAL A 346 -6.04 -14.22 10.73
C VAL A 346 -7.08 -13.91 11.80
N PRO A 347 -7.38 -14.85 12.71
CA PRO A 347 -8.22 -14.58 13.87
C PRO A 347 -7.74 -13.38 14.67
N ARG A 348 -8.67 -12.62 15.25
CA ARG A 348 -8.34 -11.42 16.02
C ARG A 348 -7.40 -11.72 17.19
N LEU A 349 -7.59 -12.86 17.83
CA LEU A 349 -6.71 -13.28 18.92
C LEU A 349 -5.25 -13.46 18.48
N TRP A 350 -5.00 -13.81 17.21
CA TRP A 350 -3.66 -14.03 16.67
C TRP A 350 -2.90 -12.73 16.46
N THR A 351 -3.59 -11.62 16.17
CA THR A 351 -2.92 -10.32 16.02
C THR A 351 -2.30 -9.86 17.35
N ARG A 352 -2.83 -10.32 18.50
CA ARG A 352 -2.19 -10.04 19.80
C ARG A 352 -0.81 -10.69 20.00
N THR A 353 -0.38 -11.54 19.07
CA THR A 353 1.00 -12.06 19.03
C THR A 353 2.00 -11.10 18.40
N THR A 354 1.55 -10.01 17.75
CA THR A 354 2.41 -9.01 17.08
C THR A 354 2.81 -7.85 17.98
N GLY A 355 2.26 -7.76 19.20
CA GLY A 355 2.64 -6.75 20.20
C GLY A 355 1.45 -6.03 20.82
N ASN A 356 1.62 -4.73 21.05
CA ASN A 356 0.65 -3.88 21.77
C ASN A 356 -0.53 -3.44 20.89
N VAL A 357 -1.44 -4.37 20.58
CA VAL A 357 -2.70 -4.08 19.86
C VAL A 357 -3.63 -3.31 20.80
N VAL A 358 -3.87 -2.02 20.52
CA VAL A 358 -4.73 -1.14 21.33
C VAL A 358 -6.05 -0.79 20.65
N PHE A 359 -6.15 -1.00 19.34
CA PHE A 359 -7.35 -0.75 18.55
C PHE A 359 -7.59 -1.91 17.57
N GLU A 360 -8.84 -2.35 17.46
CA GLU A 360 -9.25 -3.39 16.52
C GLU A 360 -10.62 -3.00 15.97
N SER A 361 -10.82 -3.11 14.65
CA SER A 361 -12.10 -2.83 14.00
C SER A 361 -12.40 -3.89 12.94
N GLU A 362 -13.62 -4.40 12.91
CA GLU A 362 -14.06 -5.44 11.99
C GLU A 362 -15.15 -4.88 11.07
N HIS A 363 -14.96 -5.05 9.76
CA HIS A 363 -15.84 -4.49 8.73
C HIS A 363 -16.66 -5.58 8.05
N SER A 364 -17.84 -5.20 7.55
CA SER A 364 -18.75 -6.13 6.87
C SER A 364 -18.50 -6.28 5.38
N SER A 365 -17.66 -5.42 4.79
CA SER A 365 -17.34 -5.40 3.36
C SER A 365 -15.97 -4.79 3.11
N GLY A 366 -15.43 -4.95 1.90
CA GLY A 366 -14.12 -4.44 1.50
C GLY A 366 -13.01 -5.49 1.48
N GLY A 367 -12.00 -5.25 0.66
CA GLY A 367 -10.86 -6.14 0.47
C GLY A 367 -9.52 -5.50 0.74
N HIS A 368 -8.54 -5.89 -0.07
CA HIS A 368 -7.14 -5.54 0.12
C HIS A 368 -6.85 -4.05 -0.07
N PHE A 369 -7.55 -3.38 -0.99
CA PHE A 369 -7.34 -1.97 -1.30
C PHE A 369 -8.24 -1.08 -0.43
N ALA A 370 -8.18 -1.25 0.89
CA ALA A 370 -9.10 -0.63 1.85
C ALA A 370 -9.23 0.90 1.67
N ALA A 371 -8.12 1.62 1.46
CA ALA A 371 -8.12 3.07 1.23
C ALA A 371 -8.87 3.47 -0.04
N HIS A 372 -8.98 2.56 -1.01
CA HIS A 372 -9.59 2.80 -2.31
C HIS A 372 -11.04 2.29 -2.40
N GLU A 373 -11.30 1.12 -1.81
CA GLU A 373 -12.62 0.47 -1.78
C GLU A 373 -13.55 1.06 -0.72
N LYS A 374 -12.99 1.31 0.48
CA LYS A 374 -13.71 1.69 1.69
C LYS A 374 -13.03 2.88 2.39
N PRO A 375 -12.83 4.01 1.68
CA PRO A 375 -12.10 5.15 2.21
C PRO A 375 -12.69 5.67 3.53
N GLN A 376 -14.01 5.72 3.65
CA GLN A 376 -14.68 6.20 4.87
C GLN A 376 -14.43 5.27 6.07
N GLU A 377 -14.55 3.96 5.88
CA GLU A 377 -14.37 2.97 6.95
C GLU A 377 -12.94 2.96 7.49
N LEU A 378 -11.93 3.02 6.59
CA LEU A 378 -10.53 3.11 7.00
C LEU A 378 -10.22 4.42 7.74
N VAL A 379 -10.77 5.55 7.27
CA VAL A 379 -10.55 6.84 7.92
C VAL A 379 -11.25 6.93 9.26
N ASP A 380 -12.45 6.36 9.40
CA ASP A 380 -13.17 6.33 10.67
C ASP A 380 -12.44 5.49 11.71
N ASP A 381 -11.76 4.42 11.31
CA ASP A 381 -10.90 3.65 12.20
C ASP A 381 -9.72 4.49 12.72
N LEU A 382 -9.04 5.21 11.84
CA LEU A 382 -7.96 6.13 12.23
C LEU A 382 -8.49 7.23 13.18
N ARG A 383 -9.64 7.82 12.85
CA ARG A 383 -10.29 8.84 13.70
C ARG A 383 -10.70 8.30 15.06
N LYS A 384 -11.20 7.07 15.15
CA LYS A 384 -11.52 6.41 16.44
C LYS A 384 -10.27 6.08 17.23
N MET A 385 -9.21 5.62 16.59
CA MET A 385 -7.95 5.28 17.25
C MET A 385 -7.28 6.52 17.85
N PHE A 386 -7.21 7.61 17.09
CA PHE A 386 -6.48 8.84 17.44
C PHE A 386 -7.35 9.98 17.99
N GLY A 387 -8.68 9.85 17.97
CA GLY A 387 -9.62 10.87 18.44
C GLY A 387 -9.84 10.85 19.95
N LYS A 388 -10.54 11.85 20.49
CA LYS A 388 -10.81 11.95 21.94
C LYS A 388 -11.48 10.68 22.46
N GLY A 389 -10.96 10.11 23.55
CA GLY A 389 -11.42 8.83 24.10
C GLY A 389 -10.91 7.59 23.35
N GLY A 390 -10.23 7.77 22.21
CA GLY A 390 -9.52 6.73 21.49
C GLY A 390 -8.26 6.27 22.23
N PRO A 391 -7.83 5.01 22.04
CA PRO A 391 -6.73 4.41 22.78
C PRO A 391 -5.34 5.02 22.46
N ALA A 392 -5.21 5.77 21.38
CA ALA A 392 -3.97 6.47 20.99
C ALA A 392 -4.17 7.99 20.88
N PHE A 393 -5.19 8.54 21.54
CA PHE A 393 -5.38 9.99 21.61
C PHE A 393 -4.16 10.69 22.23
N GLY A 394 -3.67 11.74 21.57
CA GLY A 394 -2.54 12.53 22.08
C GLY A 394 -1.20 11.78 22.12
N VAL A 395 -1.08 10.63 21.42
CA VAL A 395 0.16 9.83 21.39
C VAL A 395 1.33 10.59 20.75
N VAL A 396 1.04 11.56 19.89
CA VAL A 396 2.01 12.54 19.39
C VAL A 396 1.90 13.82 20.25
N PRO A 397 2.93 14.17 21.03
CA PRO A 397 2.89 15.33 21.92
C PRO A 397 2.51 16.63 21.18
N GLY A 398 1.53 17.36 21.73
CA GLY A 398 1.05 18.62 21.17
C GLY A 398 0.29 18.53 19.85
N LYS A 399 0.05 17.32 19.31
CA LYS A 399 -0.70 17.09 18.06
C LYS A 399 -1.91 16.21 18.34
N THR A 400 -3.02 16.82 18.74
CA THR A 400 -4.25 16.11 19.12
C THR A 400 -5.20 15.86 17.94
N GLY A 401 -4.99 16.55 16.82
CA GLY A 401 -5.91 16.54 15.68
C GLY A 401 -7.05 17.55 15.77
N TYR A 402 -7.15 18.34 16.84
CA TYR A 402 -8.23 19.31 17.04
C TYR A 402 -7.66 20.73 17.07
N GLN A 403 -8.54 21.71 16.87
CA GLN A 403 -8.24 23.14 17.07
C GLN A 403 -7.89 23.46 18.52
#